data_AF-A0A9P4WLT2-F1
#
_entry.id   AF-A0A9P4WLT2-F1
#
_cell.length_a   1.000
_cell.length_b   1.000
_cell.length_c   1.000
_cell.angle_alpha   90.00
_cell.angle_beta   90.00
_cell.angle_gamma   90.00
#
_symmetry.space_group_name_H-M   'P 1'
#
loop_
_entity.id
_entity.type
_entity.pdbx_description
1 polymer ?
#
loop_
_entity_poly.entity_id
_entity_poly.type
_entity_poly.pdbx_seq_one_letter_code
_entity_poly.pdbx_strand_id
1 'polypeptide(L)'
;MSVKYRVLAVLGFQAFVLLTVGITLLAASPKHTNDDHAEVRRTGSNSTNTSSDVPLERGTFSVPIQLPQQQSSTCLARASESRAWQCAFDTNLQLSILPSIGNDNKPIMVTLGLPSTSNRTVHCGQQAPEIGPTALTPLTDTDDGPQYHFSAIYDRTVILREEQLGPEKVASSPMQGPPKHTTFLPGTSLWRCTFNNTQLEGFIYTERDAEPVTNGTNATAGARPHLPYKLKLMERRVAAGSAPYCEKVTVRLDGELEVSGASVDLALFEGKSESGPVAGSSDTSCQCQWIVE
;
A
#
# COMPACT_ATOMS: atom_id res chain seq x y z
N MET A 1 49.73 11.41 -19.97
CA MET A 1 49.39 11.14 -18.56
C MET A 1 49.04 9.67 -18.38
N SER A 2 49.70 8.98 -17.45
CA SER A 2 49.47 7.55 -17.17
C SER A 2 48.04 7.34 -16.63
N VAL A 3 47.40 6.24 -17.04
CA VAL A 3 46.02 5.87 -16.67
C VAL A 3 45.80 5.90 -15.16
N LYS A 4 46.84 5.58 -14.38
CA LYS A 4 46.83 5.65 -12.91
C LYS A 4 46.53 7.05 -12.37
N TYR A 5 47.04 8.10 -13.02
CA TYR A 5 46.77 9.48 -12.62
C TYR A 5 45.37 9.94 -12.99
N ARG A 6 44.78 9.40 -14.07
CA ARG A 6 43.40 9.71 -14.45
C ARG A 6 42.40 9.13 -13.45
N VAL A 7 42.63 7.90 -13.00
CA VAL A 7 41.79 7.24 -11.98
C VAL A 7 41.89 7.97 -10.63
N LEU A 8 43.09 8.35 -10.20
CA LEU A 8 43.28 9.12 -8.96
C LEU A 8 42.64 10.51 -9.03
N ALA A 9 42.70 11.19 -10.17
CA ALA A 9 42.05 12.50 -10.35
C ALA A 9 40.52 12.41 -10.25
N VAL A 10 39.92 11.36 -10.84
CA VAL A 10 38.46 11.15 -10.78
C VAL A 10 38.00 10.83 -9.35
N LEU A 11 38.73 9.95 -8.64
CA LEU A 11 38.41 9.62 -7.25
C LEU A 11 38.58 10.83 -6.31
N GLY A 12 39.63 11.64 -6.53
CA GLY A 12 39.83 12.87 -5.77
C GLY A 12 38.72 13.89 -6.00
N PHE A 13 38.26 14.04 -7.25
CA PHE A 13 37.15 14.93 -7.58
C PHE A 13 35.83 14.46 -6.94
N GLN A 14 35.52 13.16 -6.99
CA GLN A 14 34.33 12.60 -6.33
C GLN A 14 34.35 12.80 -4.81
N ALA A 15 35.50 12.58 -4.16
CA ALA A 15 35.63 12.82 -2.72
C ALA A 15 35.41 14.30 -2.36
N PHE A 16 35.91 15.22 -3.19
CA PHE A 16 35.72 16.65 -2.97
C PHE A 16 34.25 17.08 -3.10
N VAL A 17 33.52 16.56 -4.10
CA VAL A 17 32.08 16.84 -4.27
C VAL A 17 31.25 16.31 -3.10
N LEU A 18 31.55 15.10 -2.61
CA LEU A 18 30.84 14.56 -1.45
C LEU A 18 31.10 15.37 -0.17
N LEU A 19 32.34 15.87 -0.01
CA LEU A 19 32.71 16.70 1.14
C LEU A 19 32.01 18.07 1.11
N THR A 20 31.88 18.70 -0.06
CA THR A 20 31.17 19.99 -0.17
C THR A 20 29.67 19.84 0.12
N VAL A 21 29.02 18.77 -0.38
CA VAL A 21 27.60 18.49 -0.09
C VAL A 21 27.39 18.23 1.42
N GLY A 22 28.26 17.44 2.05
CA GLY A 22 28.19 17.18 3.49
C GLY A 22 28.31 18.46 4.34
N ILE A 23 29.21 19.38 3.97
CA ILE A 23 29.38 20.65 4.67
C ILE A 23 28.15 21.55 4.48
N THR A 24 27.55 21.59 3.28
CA THR A 24 26.34 22.39 3.06
C THR A 24 25.13 21.90 3.84
N LEU A 25 25.00 20.58 4.05
CA LEU A 25 23.91 20.00 4.85
C LEU A 25 24.07 20.27 6.34
N LEU A 26 25.31 20.35 6.85
CA LEU A 26 25.58 20.67 8.27
C LEU A 26 25.42 22.16 8.61
N ALA A 27 25.46 23.06 7.62
CA ALA A 27 25.25 24.49 7.82
C ALA A 27 23.77 24.91 7.88
N ALA A 28 22.84 24.01 7.51
CA ALA A 28 21.41 24.24 7.60
C ALA A 28 20.87 23.88 9.00
N SER A 29 21.24 24.65 10.03
CA SER A 29 20.55 24.56 11.33
C SER A 29 19.22 25.32 11.25
N PRO A 30 18.09 24.73 11.65
CA PRO A 30 16.80 25.43 11.67
C PRO A 30 16.82 26.52 12.74
N LYS A 31 16.58 27.77 12.31
CA LYS A 31 16.46 28.94 13.17
C LYS A 31 15.13 28.87 13.92
N HIS A 32 15.21 28.62 15.23
CA HIS A 32 14.06 28.72 16.14
C HIS A 32 13.65 30.20 16.23
N THR A 33 12.48 30.53 15.68
CA THR A 33 11.95 31.90 15.74
C THR A 33 10.90 31.91 16.85
N ASN A 34 11.28 32.52 17.96
CA ASN A 34 10.42 32.85 19.08
C ASN A 34 9.94 34.28 18.82
N ASP A 35 8.66 34.49 18.56
CA ASP A 35 8.07 35.83 18.52
C ASP A 35 6.81 35.86 19.38
N ASP A 36 6.91 36.70 20.39
CA ASP A 36 5.92 37.03 21.40
C ASP A 36 4.99 38.16 20.90
N HIS A 37 3.71 38.02 21.28
CA HIS A 37 2.70 39.07 21.49
C HIS A 37 2.29 40.03 20.35
N ALA A 38 1.07 39.81 19.84
CA ALA A 38 0.11 40.90 19.61
C ALA A 38 -1.30 40.47 20.04
N GLU A 39 -1.76 41.09 21.11
CA GLU A 39 -3.08 40.95 21.72
C GLU A 39 -4.15 41.59 20.82
N VAL A 40 -5.05 40.78 20.26
CA VAL A 40 -6.31 41.25 19.65
C VAL A 40 -7.47 40.74 20.49
N ARG A 41 -7.98 41.66 21.31
CA ARG A 41 -9.22 41.55 22.05
C ARG A 41 -10.39 41.42 21.07
N ARG A 42 -10.98 40.22 20.96
CA ARG A 42 -12.35 40.03 20.46
C ARG A 42 -13.24 39.47 21.56
N THR A 43 -14.18 40.32 21.94
CA THR A 43 -15.37 40.09 22.74
C THR A 43 -16.15 38.88 22.22
N GLY A 44 -16.53 37.98 23.13
CA GLY A 44 -17.01 36.65 22.83
C GLY A 44 -18.42 36.53 22.23
N SER A 45 -18.72 35.31 21.79
CA SER A 45 -20.08 34.74 21.76
C SER A 45 -20.01 33.24 21.41
N ASN A 46 -20.47 32.42 22.36
CA ASN A 46 -20.99 31.05 22.26
C ASN A 46 -20.20 29.96 21.53
N SER A 47 -19.46 29.20 22.34
CA SER A 47 -19.20 27.78 22.15
C SER A 47 -20.53 27.03 22.00
N THR A 48 -20.91 26.78 20.76
CA THR A 48 -21.88 25.74 20.43
C THR A 48 -21.05 24.55 19.99
N ASN A 49 -21.31 23.36 20.54
CA ASN A 49 -20.69 22.10 20.15
C ASN A 49 -20.95 21.84 18.66
N THR A 50 -20.11 22.37 17.78
CA THR A 50 -20.05 21.99 16.38
C THR A 50 -19.22 20.71 16.35
N SER A 51 -19.83 19.57 16.04
CA SER A 51 -19.05 18.38 15.72
C SER A 51 -18.02 18.77 14.67
N SER A 52 -16.74 18.51 14.94
CA SER A 52 -15.66 18.65 13.96
C SER A 52 -15.86 17.61 12.86
N ASP A 53 -16.85 17.84 12.01
CA ASP A 53 -17.15 17.02 10.86
C ASP A 53 -16.18 17.44 9.77
N VAL A 54 -15.07 16.72 9.71
CA VAL A 54 -13.99 16.96 8.76
C VAL A 54 -14.57 16.79 7.34
N PRO A 55 -14.53 17.81 6.46
CA PRO A 55 -15.23 17.73 5.18
C PRO A 55 -14.58 16.71 4.23
N LEU A 56 -15.21 15.53 4.11
CA LEU A 56 -14.83 14.46 3.20
C LEU A 56 -15.72 14.41 1.96
N GLU A 57 -15.13 14.57 0.78
CA GLU A 57 -15.82 14.49 -0.51
C GLU A 57 -16.29 13.06 -0.77
N ARG A 58 -17.60 12.94 -1.03
CA ARG A 58 -18.25 11.66 -1.30
C ARG A 58 -18.23 11.40 -2.80
N GLY A 59 -18.09 10.15 -3.18
CA GLY A 59 -18.01 9.80 -4.59
C GLY A 59 -17.31 8.48 -4.83
N THR A 60 -16.98 8.25 -6.09
CA THR A 60 -16.17 7.11 -6.49
C THR A 60 -14.95 7.60 -7.23
N PHE A 61 -13.78 7.21 -6.73
CA PHE A 61 -12.49 7.72 -7.13
C PHE A 61 -11.61 6.60 -7.67
N SER A 62 -10.73 6.96 -8.60
CA SER A 62 -9.63 6.11 -9.05
C SER A 62 -8.43 6.29 -8.14
N VAL A 63 -7.88 5.19 -7.65
CA VAL A 63 -6.72 5.14 -6.75
C VAL A 63 -5.59 4.39 -7.46
N PRO A 64 -4.62 5.10 -8.07
CA PRO A 64 -3.47 4.47 -8.72
C PRO A 64 -2.50 3.93 -7.66
N ILE A 65 -2.41 2.61 -7.56
CA ILE A 65 -1.45 1.92 -6.70
C ILE A 65 -0.12 1.82 -7.44
N GLN A 66 0.88 2.52 -6.93
CA GLN A 66 2.25 2.49 -7.44
C GLN A 66 3.10 1.46 -6.67
N LEU A 67 4.43 1.54 -6.81
CA LEU A 67 5.35 0.71 -6.05
C LEU A 67 5.13 0.92 -4.54
N PRO A 68 5.14 -0.17 -3.74
CA PRO A 68 4.99 -0.06 -2.30
C PRO A 68 6.17 0.72 -1.69
N GLN A 69 5.86 1.58 -0.72
CA GLN A 69 6.87 2.27 0.09
C GLN A 69 7.54 1.31 1.08
N GLN A 70 6.82 0.26 1.49
CA GLN A 70 7.35 -0.79 2.34
C GLN A 70 6.80 -2.15 1.93
N GLN A 71 7.67 -3.16 1.89
CA GLN A 71 7.30 -4.55 1.66
C GLN A 71 8.14 -5.46 2.56
N SER A 72 7.49 -6.37 3.26
CA SER A 72 8.14 -7.45 4.02
C SER A 72 7.47 -8.77 3.75
N SER A 73 8.26 -9.81 3.50
CA SER A 73 7.80 -11.21 3.40
C SER A 73 8.41 -12.08 4.51
N THR A 74 8.94 -11.46 5.57
CA THR A 74 9.68 -12.13 6.65
C THR A 74 8.83 -13.09 7.49
N CYS A 75 7.50 -13.02 7.38
CA CYS A 75 6.63 -13.99 8.05
C CYS A 75 6.66 -15.38 7.40
N LEU A 76 7.25 -15.53 6.21
CA LEU A 76 7.42 -16.80 5.52
C LEU A 76 8.80 -17.38 5.85
N ALA A 77 8.84 -18.64 6.27
CA ALA A 77 10.05 -19.31 6.74
C ALA A 77 11.03 -19.62 5.61
N ARG A 78 10.54 -19.83 4.38
CA ARG A 78 11.37 -20.21 3.23
C ARG A 78 11.53 -19.05 2.28
N ALA A 79 12.78 -18.77 1.88
CA ALA A 79 13.07 -17.73 0.90
C ALA A 79 12.39 -17.98 -0.46
N SER A 80 12.20 -19.24 -0.85
CA SER A 80 11.47 -19.63 -2.06
C SER A 80 9.98 -19.27 -2.01
N GLU A 81 9.40 -19.17 -0.82
CA GLU A 81 7.98 -18.85 -0.60
C GLU A 81 7.73 -17.34 -0.55
N SER A 82 8.77 -16.52 -0.34
CA SER A 82 8.66 -15.05 -0.26
C SER A 82 7.90 -14.41 -1.43
N ARG A 83 7.95 -15.03 -2.61
CA ARG A 83 7.20 -14.60 -3.80
C ARG A 83 5.68 -14.65 -3.61
N ALA A 84 5.17 -15.51 -2.74
CA ALA A 84 3.76 -15.55 -2.38
C ALA A 84 3.31 -14.29 -1.64
N TRP A 85 4.24 -13.46 -1.14
CA TRP A 85 3.95 -12.15 -0.56
C TRP A 85 4.61 -11.01 -1.37
N GLN A 86 4.12 -10.79 -2.59
CA GLN A 86 4.48 -9.64 -3.42
C GLN A 86 3.38 -8.58 -3.37
N CYS A 87 3.73 -7.34 -3.01
CA CYS A 87 2.76 -6.25 -2.99
C CYS A 87 2.29 -5.89 -4.40
N ALA A 88 1.03 -5.47 -4.50
CA ALA A 88 0.48 -4.85 -5.70
C ALA A 88 1.30 -3.60 -6.10
N PHE A 89 1.40 -3.35 -7.40
CA PHE A 89 2.01 -2.17 -7.99
C PHE A 89 1.35 -1.98 -9.37
N ASP A 90 1.43 -0.77 -9.94
CA ASP A 90 0.92 -0.45 -11.28
C ASP A 90 -0.52 -0.96 -11.54
N THR A 91 -1.42 -0.72 -10.59
CA THR A 91 -2.83 -1.10 -10.70
C THR A 91 -3.73 0.04 -10.28
N ASN A 92 -4.95 0.11 -10.82
CA ASN A 92 -5.93 1.13 -10.46
C ASN A 92 -7.06 0.50 -9.66
N LEU A 93 -7.20 0.91 -8.40
CA LEU A 93 -8.31 0.54 -7.55
C LEU A 93 -9.44 1.56 -7.66
N GLN A 94 -10.65 1.11 -7.39
CA GLN A 94 -11.83 1.93 -7.20
C GLN A 94 -12.08 2.09 -5.70
N LEU A 95 -11.99 3.31 -5.19
CA LEU A 95 -12.42 3.66 -3.83
C LEU A 95 -13.78 4.39 -3.92
N SER A 96 -14.79 3.90 -3.22
CA SER A 96 -16.09 4.61 -3.13
C SER A 96 -16.34 5.03 -1.70
N ILE A 97 -16.52 6.34 -1.49
CA ILE A 97 -16.92 6.97 -0.22
C ILE A 97 -18.44 7.18 -0.30
N LEU A 98 -19.17 6.34 0.42
CA LEU A 98 -20.63 6.22 0.34
C LEU A 98 -21.31 7.08 1.42
N PRO A 99 -22.50 7.64 1.13
CA PRO A 99 -23.30 8.29 2.17
C PRO A 99 -23.73 7.29 3.24
N SER A 100 -23.97 7.79 4.46
CA SER A 100 -24.71 7.07 5.49
C SER A 100 -26.07 6.62 4.92
N ILE A 101 -26.35 5.32 4.97
CA ILE A 101 -27.64 4.77 4.50
C ILE A 101 -28.71 5.01 5.58
N GLY A 102 -29.36 6.17 5.60
CA GLY A 102 -30.42 6.54 6.55
C GLY A 102 -30.05 7.67 7.51
N ASN A 103 -30.97 8.00 8.44
CA ASN A 103 -30.94 9.13 9.40
C ASN A 103 -29.53 9.47 9.94
N ASP A 104 -29.29 10.76 10.18
CA ASP A 104 -28.00 11.49 10.28
C ASP A 104 -26.89 10.95 11.21
N ASN A 105 -27.09 9.80 11.88
CA ASN A 105 -26.17 9.22 12.86
C ASN A 105 -25.42 7.94 12.40
N LYS A 106 -25.48 7.51 11.14
CA LYS A 106 -24.70 6.33 10.70
C LYS A 106 -23.33 6.72 10.15
N PRO A 107 -22.30 5.87 10.31
CA PRO A 107 -20.96 6.18 9.85
C PRO A 107 -20.90 6.33 8.32
N ILE A 108 -20.00 7.19 7.85
CA ILE A 108 -19.59 7.23 6.44
C ILE A 108 -18.95 5.88 6.12
N MET A 109 -19.29 5.31 4.96
CA MET A 109 -18.80 3.99 4.57
C MET A 109 -17.82 4.10 3.41
N VAL A 110 -16.89 3.16 3.32
CA VAL A 110 -15.92 3.05 2.24
C VAL A 110 -15.94 1.64 1.65
N THR A 111 -15.74 1.54 0.34
CA THR A 111 -15.46 0.28 -0.36
C THR A 111 -14.19 0.45 -1.19
N LEU A 112 -13.42 -0.64 -1.36
CA LEU A 112 -12.23 -0.69 -2.20
C LEU A 112 -12.26 -1.97 -3.03
N GLY A 113 -11.99 -1.86 -4.33
CA GLY A 113 -12.06 -2.99 -5.25
C GLY A 113 -11.52 -2.67 -6.63
N LEU A 114 -11.67 -3.60 -7.57
CA LEU A 114 -11.48 -3.30 -8.98
C LEU A 114 -12.65 -2.47 -9.53
N PRO A 115 -12.42 -1.61 -10.54
CA PRO A 115 -13.51 -0.98 -11.27
C PRO A 115 -14.46 -2.01 -11.87
N SER A 116 -15.78 -1.81 -11.78
CA SER A 116 -16.77 -2.76 -12.32
C SER A 116 -16.65 -3.04 -13.83
N THR A 117 -15.89 -2.21 -14.56
CA THR A 117 -15.59 -2.35 -15.99
C THR A 117 -14.29 -3.08 -16.26
N SER A 118 -13.55 -3.55 -15.25
CA SER A 118 -12.30 -4.27 -15.47
C SER A 118 -12.59 -5.65 -16.08
N ASN A 119 -12.00 -5.92 -17.23
CA ASN A 119 -11.99 -7.29 -17.78
C ASN A 119 -11.28 -8.22 -16.79
N ARG A 120 -11.84 -9.40 -16.55
CA ARG A 120 -11.39 -10.38 -15.55
C ARG A 120 -10.13 -11.13 -16.00
N THR A 121 -9.10 -10.39 -16.39
CA THR A 121 -7.82 -10.95 -16.84
C THR A 121 -6.98 -11.35 -15.64
N VAL A 122 -6.60 -12.61 -15.58
CA VAL A 122 -5.68 -13.12 -14.55
C VAL A 122 -4.26 -12.65 -14.86
N HIS A 123 -3.64 -11.99 -13.91
CA HIS A 123 -2.27 -11.49 -14.02
C HIS A 123 -1.42 -12.00 -12.87
N CYS A 124 -0.12 -12.11 -13.11
CA CYS A 124 0.86 -12.48 -12.09
C CYS A 124 0.95 -11.39 -11.01
N GLY A 125 1.00 -11.79 -9.74
CA GLY A 125 1.13 -10.90 -8.58
C GLY A 125 -0.11 -10.87 -7.69
N GLN A 126 -0.12 -9.92 -6.75
CA GLN A 126 -1.25 -9.68 -5.87
C GLN A 126 -2.49 -9.27 -6.66
N GLN A 127 -3.60 -9.95 -6.40
CA GLN A 127 -4.92 -9.54 -6.89
C GLN A 127 -5.44 -8.39 -6.01
N ALA A 128 -6.19 -7.48 -6.62
CA ALA A 128 -6.76 -6.34 -5.92
C ALA A 128 -7.60 -6.78 -4.71
N PRO A 129 -7.51 -6.06 -3.57
CA PRO A 129 -8.40 -6.31 -2.44
C PRO A 129 -9.83 -5.97 -2.83
N GLU A 130 -10.78 -6.82 -2.44
CA GLU A 130 -12.21 -6.54 -2.55
C GLU A 130 -12.77 -6.43 -1.13
N ILE A 131 -12.94 -5.21 -0.65
CA ILE A 131 -13.57 -4.94 0.66
C ILE A 131 -14.97 -4.38 0.44
N GLY A 132 -15.93 -4.98 1.16
CA GLY A 132 -17.30 -4.48 1.23
C GLY A 132 -17.39 -3.15 2.01
N PRO A 133 -18.62 -2.63 2.18
CA PRO A 133 -18.84 -1.39 2.93
C PRO A 133 -18.25 -1.47 4.34
N THR A 134 -17.23 -0.66 4.60
CA THR A 134 -16.49 -0.57 5.87
C THR A 134 -16.67 0.83 6.46
N ALA A 135 -16.90 0.94 7.77
CA ALA A 135 -17.10 2.23 8.42
C ALA A 135 -15.80 3.04 8.49
N LEU A 136 -15.89 4.32 8.13
CA LEU A 136 -14.84 5.30 8.35
C LEU A 136 -14.99 5.90 9.76
N THR A 137 -13.89 5.92 10.49
CA THR A 137 -13.79 6.52 11.82
C THR A 137 -12.96 7.80 11.72
N PRO A 138 -13.52 8.97 12.07
CA PRO A 138 -12.74 10.21 12.10
C PRO A 138 -11.70 10.15 13.22
N LEU A 139 -10.49 10.60 12.93
CA LEU A 139 -9.40 10.78 13.87
C LEU A 139 -9.01 12.27 13.83
N THR A 140 -9.25 12.97 14.95
CA THR A 140 -9.07 14.43 15.07
C THR A 140 -7.81 14.83 15.85
N ASP A 141 -7.23 13.90 16.61
CA ASP A 141 -6.14 14.19 17.56
C ASP A 141 -4.82 13.52 17.11
N THR A 142 -4.50 13.63 15.81
CA THR A 142 -3.26 13.11 15.23
C THR A 142 -2.35 14.24 14.79
N ASP A 143 -1.04 14.09 15.00
CA ASP A 143 -0.01 15.07 14.59
C ASP A 143 -0.02 15.34 13.07
N ASP A 144 -0.53 14.38 12.29
CA ASP A 144 -0.67 14.43 10.83
C ASP A 144 -1.96 15.14 10.34
N GLY A 145 -2.67 15.84 11.23
CA GLY A 145 -3.91 16.55 10.90
C GLY A 145 -5.16 15.66 10.88
N PRO A 146 -6.33 16.22 10.50
CA PRO A 146 -7.59 15.49 10.49
C PRO A 146 -7.61 14.39 9.42
N GLN A 147 -7.87 13.16 9.83
CA GLN A 147 -7.89 11.99 8.95
C GLN A 147 -9.05 11.05 9.23
N TYR A 148 -9.42 10.23 8.24
CA TYR A 148 -10.35 9.13 8.42
C TYR A 148 -9.63 7.80 8.37
N HIS A 149 -9.97 6.90 9.28
CA HIS A 149 -9.44 5.55 9.35
C HIS A 149 -10.50 4.51 9.01
N PHE A 150 -10.13 3.49 8.25
CA PHE A 150 -10.89 2.25 8.12
C PHE A 150 -9.99 1.04 8.28
N SER A 151 -10.57 -0.06 8.76
CA SER A 151 -9.91 -1.35 8.84
C SER A 151 -10.86 -2.45 8.37
N ALA A 152 -10.37 -3.33 7.50
CA ALA A 152 -11.11 -4.46 6.97
C ALA A 152 -10.26 -5.72 7.02
N ILE A 153 -10.93 -6.87 7.15
CA ILE A 153 -10.30 -8.19 7.03
C ILE A 153 -10.77 -8.80 5.71
N TYR A 154 -9.83 -9.34 4.93
CA TYR A 154 -10.13 -9.98 3.66
C TYR A 154 -9.13 -11.11 3.35
N ASP A 155 -9.47 -11.94 2.36
CA ASP A 155 -8.59 -13.00 1.90
C ASP A 155 -7.69 -12.49 0.77
N ARG A 156 -6.40 -12.30 1.08
CA ARG A 156 -5.42 -11.83 0.11
C ARG A 156 -5.06 -12.98 -0.82
N THR A 157 -5.13 -12.72 -2.12
CA THR A 157 -4.76 -13.69 -3.17
C THR A 157 -3.55 -13.20 -3.96
N VAL A 158 -2.57 -14.07 -4.17
CA VAL A 158 -1.40 -13.82 -5.02
C VAL A 158 -1.27 -14.93 -6.06
N ILE A 159 -1.15 -14.54 -7.33
CA ILE A 159 -1.00 -15.44 -8.47
C ILE A 159 0.47 -15.54 -8.84
N LEU A 160 1.00 -16.76 -8.86
CA LEU A 160 2.39 -17.06 -9.21
C LEU A 160 2.44 -18.00 -10.41
N ARG A 161 3.49 -17.89 -11.22
CA ARG A 161 3.79 -18.89 -12.25
C ARG A 161 4.19 -20.21 -11.62
N GLU A 162 3.99 -21.30 -12.36
CA GLU A 162 4.28 -22.66 -11.87
C GLU A 162 5.74 -22.82 -11.40
N GLU A 163 6.70 -22.19 -12.09
CA GLU A 163 8.12 -22.24 -11.74
C GLU A 163 8.51 -21.38 -10.52
N GLN A 164 7.62 -20.49 -10.06
CA GLN A 164 7.91 -19.58 -8.94
C GLN A 164 7.68 -20.22 -7.58
N LEU A 165 7.01 -21.37 -7.52
CA LEU A 165 6.74 -22.13 -6.30
C LEU A 165 7.13 -23.60 -6.54
N GLY A 166 8.28 -24.02 -6.00
CA GLY A 166 8.80 -25.37 -6.20
C GLY A 166 10.11 -25.63 -5.44
N PRO A 167 10.57 -26.89 -5.38
CA PRO A 167 11.80 -27.27 -4.69
C PRO A 167 13.00 -26.62 -5.39
N GLU A 168 13.60 -25.65 -4.71
CA GLU A 168 14.93 -25.05 -4.92
C GLU A 168 15.60 -25.37 -6.27
N LYS A 169 15.03 -24.90 -7.38
CA LYS A 169 15.74 -24.88 -8.66
C LYS A 169 16.38 -23.51 -8.83
N VAL A 170 17.69 -23.51 -8.62
CA VAL A 170 18.73 -22.58 -9.08
C VAL A 170 18.22 -21.20 -9.46
N ALA A 171 18.42 -20.23 -8.55
CA ALA A 171 18.76 -18.83 -8.83
C ALA A 171 18.23 -18.25 -10.16
N SER A 172 16.94 -18.37 -10.45
CA SER A 172 16.31 -17.49 -11.42
C SER A 172 16.20 -16.14 -10.71
N SER A 173 17.18 -15.29 -11.01
CA SER A 173 17.48 -13.94 -10.53
C SER A 173 16.49 -13.33 -9.50
N PRO A 174 16.98 -12.74 -8.38
CA PRO A 174 16.18 -11.76 -7.65
C PRO A 174 15.69 -10.73 -8.68
N MET A 175 14.46 -10.22 -8.54
CA MET A 175 13.85 -9.28 -9.50
C MET A 175 14.78 -8.12 -9.87
N GLN A 176 15.65 -8.33 -10.86
CA GLN A 176 16.43 -7.30 -11.51
C GLN A 176 15.61 -6.88 -12.72
N GLY A 177 14.51 -6.19 -12.41
CA GLY A 177 13.58 -5.69 -13.40
C GLY A 177 12.30 -5.21 -12.71
N PRO A 178 11.66 -4.14 -13.24
CA PRO A 178 10.34 -3.77 -12.78
C PRO A 178 9.43 -5.00 -12.87
N PRO A 179 8.65 -5.32 -11.83
CA PRO A 179 7.72 -6.41 -11.91
C PRO A 179 6.75 -6.12 -13.07
N LYS A 180 6.60 -7.09 -13.97
CA LYS A 180 5.72 -6.94 -15.14
C LYS A 180 4.42 -7.64 -14.86
N HIS A 181 3.30 -6.91 -15.00
CA HIS A 181 1.96 -7.50 -15.09
C HIS A 181 1.90 -8.42 -16.29
N THR A 182 2.13 -9.71 -16.03
CA THR A 182 2.06 -10.73 -17.07
C THR A 182 0.67 -11.33 -17.00
N THR A 183 -0.14 -11.07 -18.02
CA THR A 183 -1.46 -11.67 -18.18
C THR A 183 -1.33 -13.12 -18.64
N PHE A 184 -2.10 -14.01 -18.03
CA PHE A 184 -2.11 -15.43 -18.39
C PHE A 184 -3.18 -15.75 -19.44
N LEU A 185 -2.83 -16.64 -20.35
CA LEU A 185 -3.76 -17.15 -21.36
C LEU A 185 -4.60 -18.29 -20.79
N PRO A 186 -5.83 -18.52 -21.31
CA PRO A 186 -6.58 -19.73 -21.01
C PRO A 186 -5.77 -21.01 -21.26
N GLY A 187 -5.94 -22.00 -20.40
CA GLY A 187 -5.18 -23.26 -20.36
C GLY A 187 -3.86 -23.17 -19.59
N THR A 188 -3.45 -21.98 -19.13
CA THR A 188 -2.21 -21.83 -18.35
C THR A 188 -2.39 -22.36 -16.94
N SER A 189 -1.45 -23.21 -16.52
CA SER A 189 -1.32 -23.72 -15.15
C SER A 189 -0.48 -22.76 -14.31
N LEU A 190 -0.94 -22.45 -13.10
CA LEU A 190 -0.32 -21.49 -12.20
C LEU A 190 -0.62 -21.82 -10.72
N TRP A 191 -0.01 -21.08 -9.80
CA TRP A 191 -0.31 -21.19 -8.36
C TRP A 191 -1.14 -20.00 -7.88
N ARG A 192 -2.21 -20.28 -7.14
CA ARG A 192 -3.01 -19.30 -6.40
C ARG A 192 -2.71 -19.44 -4.92
N CYS A 193 -1.98 -18.47 -4.37
CA CYS A 193 -1.64 -18.42 -2.95
C CYS A 193 -2.65 -17.56 -2.19
N THR A 194 -3.16 -18.08 -1.09
CA THR A 194 -4.21 -17.45 -0.28
C THR A 194 -3.70 -17.20 1.13
N PHE A 195 -3.87 -15.97 1.61
CA PHE A 195 -3.59 -15.56 2.98
C PHE A 195 -4.91 -15.14 3.63
N ASN A 196 -5.50 -16.07 4.36
CA ASN A 196 -6.78 -15.86 5.02
C ASN A 196 -6.65 -14.83 6.14
N ASN A 197 -7.69 -14.02 6.31
CA ASN A 197 -7.76 -13.01 7.36
C ASN A 197 -6.61 -11.99 7.33
N THR A 198 -6.25 -11.52 6.13
CA THR A 198 -5.31 -10.42 5.95
C THR A 198 -5.99 -9.11 6.36
N GLN A 199 -5.30 -8.31 7.18
CA GLN A 199 -5.80 -7.00 7.60
C GLN A 199 -5.38 -5.94 6.58
N LEU A 200 -6.35 -5.15 6.12
CA LEU A 200 -6.15 -3.94 5.34
C LEU A 200 -6.59 -2.75 6.19
N GLU A 201 -5.68 -1.82 6.42
CA GLU A 201 -5.92 -0.54 7.07
C GLU A 201 -5.72 0.60 6.08
N GLY A 202 -6.59 1.59 6.15
CA GLY A 202 -6.48 2.77 5.31
C GLY A 202 -6.69 4.06 6.09
N PHE A 203 -5.90 5.07 5.73
CA PHE A 203 -5.97 6.42 6.28
C PHE A 203 -6.16 7.40 5.14
N ILE A 204 -7.23 8.18 5.20
CA ILE A 204 -7.55 9.25 4.25
C ILE A 204 -7.27 10.58 4.94
N TYR A 205 -6.23 11.28 4.49
CA TYR A 205 -5.84 12.57 5.04
C TYR A 205 -6.65 13.67 4.35
N THR A 206 -7.34 14.48 5.13
CA THR A 206 -8.30 15.46 4.60
C THR A 206 -7.70 16.82 4.32
N GLU A 207 -6.48 17.05 4.80
CA GLU A 207 -5.67 18.18 4.37
C GLU A 207 -5.41 18.02 2.87
N ARG A 208 -6.06 18.86 2.08
CA ARG A 208 -5.79 18.95 0.65
C ARG A 208 -4.47 19.66 0.48
N ASP A 209 -3.52 19.04 -0.23
CA ASP A 209 -2.49 19.84 -0.88
C ASP A 209 -3.22 20.84 -1.77
N ALA A 210 -2.91 22.13 -1.58
CA ALA A 210 -3.51 23.22 -2.34
C ALA A 210 -2.96 23.26 -3.77
N GLU A 211 -3.05 22.14 -4.49
CA GLU A 211 -2.83 22.08 -5.92
C GLU A 211 -4.20 22.30 -6.59
N PRO A 212 -4.39 23.41 -7.31
CA PRO A 212 -5.63 23.61 -8.04
C PRO A 212 -5.75 22.48 -9.06
N VAL A 213 -6.84 21.69 -8.94
CA VAL A 213 -7.30 20.80 -10.00
C VAL A 213 -7.36 21.66 -11.26
N THR A 214 -6.36 21.51 -12.13
CA THR A 214 -6.42 22.09 -13.46
C THR A 214 -7.57 21.34 -14.11
N ASN A 215 -8.69 22.03 -14.27
CA ASN A 215 -9.82 21.59 -15.08
C ASN A 215 -9.29 21.42 -16.51
N GLY A 216 -8.66 20.27 -16.76
CA GLY A 216 -8.38 19.77 -18.09
C GLY A 216 -9.72 19.50 -18.74
N THR A 217 -10.23 20.50 -19.44
CA THR A 217 -11.30 20.37 -20.42
C THR A 217 -10.83 19.39 -21.50
N ASN A 218 -10.97 18.11 -21.21
CA ASN A 218 -11.08 16.98 -22.13
C ASN A 218 -11.54 15.78 -21.30
N ALA A 219 -12.71 15.91 -20.67
CA ALA A 219 -13.44 14.78 -20.14
C ALA A 219 -13.90 13.91 -21.32
N THR A 220 -13.11 12.90 -21.68
CA THR A 220 -13.65 11.71 -22.32
C THR A 220 -14.74 11.18 -21.39
N ALA A 221 -15.98 11.17 -21.87
CA ALA A 221 -17.13 10.64 -21.14
C ALA A 221 -16.81 9.20 -20.70
N GLY A 222 -16.45 9.00 -19.43
CA GLY A 222 -16.09 7.70 -18.86
C GLY A 222 -14.90 7.66 -17.90
N ALA A 223 -14.05 8.69 -17.82
CA ALA A 223 -12.94 8.71 -16.86
C ALA A 223 -13.41 9.09 -15.45
N ARG A 224 -13.08 8.27 -14.45
CA ARG A 224 -13.39 8.53 -13.04
C ARG A 224 -12.39 9.56 -12.47
N PRO A 225 -12.82 10.46 -11.57
CA PRO A 225 -11.90 11.41 -10.94
C PRO A 225 -10.88 10.67 -10.07
N HIS A 226 -9.67 11.21 -9.97
CA HIS A 226 -8.70 10.77 -8.98
C HIS A 226 -9.16 11.16 -7.57
N LEU A 227 -8.71 10.40 -6.57
CA LEU A 227 -9.01 10.71 -5.18
C LEU A 227 -8.35 12.06 -4.82
N PRO A 228 -9.10 13.08 -4.34
CA PRO A 228 -8.55 14.40 -4.04
C PRO A 228 -7.88 14.47 -2.65
N TYR A 229 -7.48 13.32 -2.12
CA TYR A 229 -6.96 13.15 -0.76
C TYR A 229 -5.77 12.21 -0.81
N LYS A 230 -4.78 12.48 0.04
CA LYS A 230 -3.73 11.53 0.31
C LYS A 230 -4.33 10.29 0.98
N LEU A 231 -3.95 9.12 0.48
CA LEU A 231 -4.40 7.83 1.00
C LEU A 231 -3.18 6.98 1.36
N LYS A 232 -3.10 6.56 2.62
CA LYS A 232 -2.17 5.52 3.05
C LYS A 232 -2.93 4.21 3.15
N LEU A 233 -2.44 3.17 2.49
CA LEU A 233 -2.92 1.79 2.64
C LEU A 233 -1.83 0.95 3.28
N MET A 234 -2.19 0.20 4.31
CA MET A 234 -1.31 -0.77 4.95
C MET A 234 -1.99 -2.12 4.94
N GLU A 235 -1.27 -3.13 4.53
CA GLU A 235 -1.77 -4.48 4.49
C GLU A 235 -0.83 -5.40 5.24
N ARG A 236 -1.38 -6.23 6.13
CA ARG A 236 -0.59 -7.04 7.05
C ARG A 236 -1.26 -8.38 7.29
N ARG A 237 -0.44 -9.44 7.30
CA ARG A 237 -0.91 -10.76 7.72
C ARG A 237 -1.17 -10.79 9.23
N VAL A 238 -2.36 -11.24 9.63
CA VAL A 238 -2.69 -11.44 11.05
C VAL A 238 -2.27 -12.84 11.50
N ALA A 239 -1.58 -12.94 12.63
CA ALA A 239 -1.05 -14.22 13.14
C ALA A 239 -2.14 -15.22 13.57
N ALA A 240 -3.37 -14.75 13.84
CA ALA A 240 -4.49 -15.57 14.29
C ALA A 240 -5.21 -16.36 13.18
N GLY A 241 -4.76 -16.25 11.92
CA GLY A 241 -5.34 -16.97 10.79
C GLY A 241 -4.78 -18.38 10.60
N SER A 242 -5.41 -19.16 9.72
CA SER A 242 -4.85 -20.42 9.23
C SER A 242 -3.49 -20.22 8.57
N ALA A 243 -2.70 -21.29 8.46
CA ALA A 243 -1.50 -21.26 7.63
C ALA A 243 -1.89 -20.86 6.19
N PRO A 244 -1.13 -19.94 5.56
CA PRO A 244 -1.36 -19.62 4.17
C PRO A 244 -0.95 -20.81 3.30
N TYR A 245 -1.58 -20.95 2.15
CA TYR A 245 -1.40 -22.09 1.27
C TYR A 245 -1.47 -21.65 -0.19
N CYS A 246 -0.95 -22.47 -1.10
CA CYS A 246 -1.04 -22.25 -2.53
C CYS A 246 -1.65 -23.47 -3.20
N GLU A 247 -2.64 -23.24 -4.05
CA GLU A 247 -3.27 -24.28 -4.85
C GLU A 247 -2.87 -24.15 -6.32
N LYS A 248 -2.65 -25.28 -6.97
CA LYS A 248 -2.46 -25.31 -8.42
C LYS A 248 -3.80 -25.11 -9.09
N VAL A 249 -3.88 -24.13 -9.97
CA VAL A 249 -5.10 -23.80 -10.72
C VAL A 249 -4.80 -23.62 -12.20
N THR A 250 -5.83 -23.78 -13.03
CA THR A 250 -5.76 -23.57 -14.48
C THR A 250 -6.69 -22.42 -14.88
N VAL A 251 -6.22 -21.53 -15.75
CA VAL A 251 -7.03 -20.43 -16.29
C VAL A 251 -8.03 -20.98 -17.30
N ARG A 252 -9.33 -20.74 -17.09
CA ARG A 252 -10.41 -21.14 -18.01
C ARG A 252 -10.58 -20.13 -19.15
N LEU A 253 -11.38 -20.48 -20.16
CA LEU A 253 -11.68 -19.62 -21.31
C LEU A 253 -12.40 -18.31 -20.93
N ASP A 254 -13.13 -18.32 -19.82
CA ASP A 254 -13.85 -17.18 -19.25
C ASP A 254 -12.98 -16.32 -18.29
N GLY A 255 -11.71 -16.70 -18.10
CA GLY A 255 -10.79 -16.04 -17.17
C GLY A 255 -10.94 -16.50 -15.71
N GLU A 256 -11.83 -17.45 -15.41
CA GLU A 256 -11.93 -18.04 -14.07
C GLU A 256 -10.79 -19.02 -13.79
N LEU A 257 -10.55 -19.29 -12.51
CA LEU A 257 -9.49 -20.20 -12.05
C LEU A 257 -10.10 -21.52 -11.56
N GLU A 258 -9.74 -22.62 -12.20
CA GLU A 258 -10.19 -23.97 -11.84
C GLU A 258 -9.12 -24.69 -11.01
N VAL A 259 -9.50 -25.21 -9.84
CA VAL A 259 -8.58 -25.93 -8.95
C VAL A 259 -8.19 -27.27 -9.55
N SER A 260 -6.89 -27.48 -9.73
CA SER A 260 -6.31 -28.68 -10.34
C SER A 260 -5.83 -29.72 -9.31
N GLY A 261 -6.13 -29.52 -8.01
CA GLY A 261 -6.04 -30.53 -6.94
C GLY A 261 -4.72 -30.61 -6.16
N ALA A 262 -3.63 -30.00 -6.63
CA ALA A 262 -2.39 -29.90 -5.85
C ALA A 262 -2.44 -28.68 -4.92
N SER A 263 -2.05 -28.86 -3.66
CA SER A 263 -1.95 -27.78 -2.66
C SER A 263 -0.64 -27.88 -1.88
N VAL A 264 -0.07 -26.74 -1.50
CA VAL A 264 1.15 -26.63 -0.70
C VAL A 264 0.92 -25.60 0.40
N ASP A 265 1.10 -26.01 1.65
CA ASP A 265 1.10 -25.09 2.79
C ASP A 265 2.41 -24.29 2.82
N LEU A 266 2.29 -22.98 2.99
CA LEU A 266 3.43 -22.08 3.15
C LEU A 266 3.91 -22.13 4.60
N ALA A 267 5.21 -22.32 4.77
CA ALA A 267 5.80 -22.40 6.09
C ALA A 267 5.93 -20.98 6.68
N LEU A 268 5.48 -20.83 7.92
CA LEU A 268 5.54 -19.56 8.63
C LEU A 268 6.77 -19.50 9.50
N PHE A 269 7.35 -18.30 9.63
CA PHE A 269 8.40 -18.07 10.59
C PHE A 269 7.82 -18.15 12.01
N GLU A 270 8.13 -19.22 12.73
CA GLU A 270 7.84 -19.33 14.15
C GLU A 270 8.82 -18.43 14.92
N GLY A 271 8.41 -17.19 15.17
CA GLY A 271 9.08 -16.38 16.18
C GLY A 271 8.94 -17.13 17.51
N LYS A 272 10.05 -17.64 18.07
CA LYS A 272 10.06 -18.16 19.44
C LYS A 272 9.39 -17.11 20.32
N SER A 273 8.21 -17.43 20.85
CA SER A 273 7.59 -16.67 21.93
C SER A 273 8.41 -16.90 23.18
N GLU A 274 9.61 -16.33 23.24
CA GLU A 274 10.30 -16.15 24.50
C GLU A 274 9.54 -15.03 25.23
N SER A 275 8.81 -15.45 26.25
CA SER A 275 8.15 -14.62 27.25
C SER A 275 9.20 -13.76 27.97
N GLY A 276 9.61 -12.66 27.33
CA GLY A 276 10.51 -11.66 27.89
C GLY A 276 10.09 -10.29 27.39
N PRO A 277 10.01 -9.27 28.25
CA PRO A 277 9.70 -7.91 27.82
C PRO A 277 10.95 -7.32 27.15
N VAL A 278 11.18 -7.66 25.88
CA VAL A 278 12.25 -7.05 25.09
C VAL A 278 11.62 -5.96 24.24
N ALA A 279 11.89 -4.71 24.63
CA ALA A 279 11.61 -3.53 23.84
C ALA A 279 12.35 -3.63 22.50
N GLY A 280 11.61 -3.70 21.42
CA GLY A 280 12.13 -3.90 20.06
C GLY A 280 11.59 -5.17 19.42
N SER A 281 10.27 -5.33 19.38
CA SER A 281 9.61 -6.36 18.57
C SER A 281 9.92 -6.10 17.11
N SER A 282 10.93 -6.77 16.54
CA SER A 282 11.11 -6.80 15.10
C SER A 282 9.82 -7.37 14.52
N ASP A 283 9.06 -6.54 13.81
CA ASP A 283 7.79 -6.95 13.22
C ASP A 283 8.07 -8.05 12.20
N THR A 284 7.82 -9.30 12.60
CA THR A 284 7.98 -10.50 11.76
C THR A 284 6.76 -10.71 10.87
N SER A 285 5.86 -9.74 10.77
CA SER A 285 4.70 -9.84 9.90
C SER A 285 5.07 -9.60 8.44
N CYS A 286 4.35 -10.29 7.56
CA CYS A 286 4.37 -9.94 6.16
C CYS A 286 3.48 -8.71 5.99
N GLN A 287 4.00 -7.70 5.30
CA GLN A 287 3.30 -6.43 5.15
C GLN A 287 3.59 -5.74 3.83
N CYS A 288 2.67 -4.87 3.44
CA CYS A 288 2.76 -3.94 2.32
C CYS A 288 2.28 -2.57 2.77
N GLN A 289 2.93 -1.50 2.33
CA GLN A 289 2.48 -0.13 2.55
C GLN A 289 2.52 0.65 1.23
N TRP A 290 1.44 1.36 0.94
CA TRP A 290 1.33 2.29 -0.18
C TRP A 290 0.92 3.66 0.33
N ILE A 291 1.43 4.69 -0.33
CA ILE A 291 1.00 6.07 -0.16
C ILE A 291 0.60 6.55 -1.56
N VAL A 292 -0.64 7.04 -1.66
CA VAL A 292 -1.21 7.61 -2.88
C VAL A 292 -1.42 9.10 -2.62
N GLU A 293 -0.92 9.92 -3.54
CA GLU A 293 -0.97 11.38 -3.52
C GLU A 293 -1.66 11.87 -4.80
#